data_AF-A0A3D1DM96-F1
#
_entry.id   AF-A0A3D1DM96-F1
#
_cell.length_a   1.000
_cell.length_b   1.000
_cell.length_c   1.000
_cell.angle_alpha   90.00
_cell.angle_beta   90.00
_cell.angle_gamma   90.00
#
_symmetry.space_group_name_H-M   'P 1'
#
loop_
_entity.id
_entity.type
_entity.pdbx_description
1 polymer ?
#
loop_
_entity_poly.entity_id
_entity_poly.type
_entity_poly.pdbx_seq_one_letter_code
_entity_poly.pdbx_strand_id
1 'polypeptide(L)'
;LSEIYPRNLMRKTAKMGGLPSPSEFVKLVNSSASQGDIQIDHVEVIAPIYEKWPPDSHTRIFLDSSNKTDEPVYAREVLSNFLSRAWRHHATDAEIDQKLALFAKIRPKCDDFQEAMVEVLATVLSSPKFLYLVPPGRAKRSGKSGDGNRLAAWELATRLSVFLWCSTPDDELLELSARGRLNDRDVLVSQVKRMLADPRSRRFSRHFVRQWLGMQLLDFLQVDRKAFRQFNPSLKEAMQEEPIAFFDEVLKHNHSVLDFIHADYTMTNERLARHYGLKDVYGNDFRRVELDSTHRRGGLLTQAGLLAMNSDGK
;
A
#
# COMPACT_ATOMS: atom_id res chain seq x y z
N LEU A 1 34.96 3.28 14.08
CA LEU A 1 35.06 2.07 14.93
C LEU A 1 33.65 1.78 15.46
N SER A 2 32.70 1.42 14.60
CA SER A 2 32.42 0.03 14.20
C SER A 2 32.15 -0.90 15.38
N GLU A 3 31.14 -0.58 16.21
CA GLU A 3 30.42 -1.63 16.92
C GLU A 3 29.28 -2.11 16.02
N ILE A 4 29.66 -2.96 15.07
CA ILE A 4 28.74 -3.89 14.43
C ILE A 4 28.28 -4.80 15.57
N TYR A 5 27.13 -4.50 16.17
CA TYR A 5 26.44 -5.43 17.07
C TYR A 5 26.43 -6.81 16.40
N PRO A 6 26.84 -7.88 17.10
CA PRO A 6 26.97 -9.18 16.47
C PRO A 6 25.63 -9.58 15.86
N ARG A 7 25.66 -9.90 14.56
CA ARG A 7 24.59 -10.55 13.81
C ARG A 7 24.03 -11.71 14.65
N ASN A 8 22.86 -11.47 15.23
CA ASN A 8 21.97 -12.46 15.84
C ASN A 8 22.62 -13.36 16.92
N LEU A 9 22.59 -12.91 18.19
CA LEU A 9 22.97 -13.66 19.39
C LEU A 9 22.16 -14.98 19.59
N MET A 10 21.10 -15.21 18.81
CA MET A 10 20.13 -16.29 18.99
C MET A 10 20.22 -17.40 17.93
N ARG A 11 21.37 -17.60 17.28
CA ARG A 11 21.65 -18.80 16.44
C ARG A 11 21.79 -20.09 17.28
N LYS A 12 20.78 -20.42 18.09
CA LYS A 12 20.72 -21.64 18.91
C LYS A 12 19.29 -22.15 18.98
N THR A 13 19.11 -23.47 18.98
CA THR A 13 17.83 -24.10 19.29
C THR A 13 17.52 -23.88 20.77
N ALA A 14 16.42 -23.22 21.09
CA ALA A 14 15.97 -23.00 22.46
C ALA A 14 14.66 -23.76 22.68
N LYS A 15 14.56 -24.45 23.83
CA LYS A 15 13.30 -25.07 24.25
C LYS A 15 12.31 -23.97 24.64
N MET A 16 11.07 -24.06 24.17
CA MET A 16 9.99 -23.15 24.59
C MET A 16 9.92 -23.05 26.12
N GLY A 17 9.93 -21.82 26.65
CA GLY A 17 9.92 -21.54 28.09
C GLY A 17 11.29 -21.37 28.76
N GLY A 18 12.41 -21.52 28.04
CA GLY A 18 13.76 -21.24 28.55
C GLY A 18 14.15 -19.76 28.49
N LEU A 19 15.01 -19.29 29.40
CA LEU A 19 15.60 -17.94 29.37
C LEU A 19 17.03 -17.98 28.79
N PRO A 20 17.42 -17.04 27.92
CA PRO A 20 16.60 -15.97 27.33
C PRO A 20 15.59 -16.54 26.31
N SER A 21 14.36 -16.03 26.33
CA SER A 21 13.23 -16.58 25.57
C SER A 21 13.08 -15.85 24.23
N PRO A 22 13.34 -16.51 23.08
CA PRO A 22 13.08 -15.91 21.77
C PRO A 22 11.59 -15.65 21.51
N SER A 23 10.70 -16.25 22.33
CA SER A 23 9.25 -16.09 22.20
C SER A 23 8.72 -14.70 22.56
N GLU A 24 9.57 -13.81 23.11
CA GLU A 24 9.24 -12.38 23.22
C GLU A 24 8.97 -11.72 21.84
N PHE A 25 9.46 -12.31 20.74
CA PHE A 25 9.32 -11.77 19.38
C PHE A 25 8.28 -12.48 18.52
N VAL A 26 7.68 -13.59 18.97
CA VAL A 26 6.73 -14.38 18.16
C VAL A 26 5.40 -14.50 18.89
N LYS A 27 4.38 -13.82 18.36
CA LYS A 27 3.00 -13.95 18.84
C LYS A 27 2.18 -14.75 17.85
N LEU A 28 1.80 -15.96 18.23
CA LEU A 28 0.86 -16.78 17.46
C LEU A 28 -0.55 -16.40 17.89
N VAL A 29 -1.36 -15.95 16.94
CA VAL A 29 -2.76 -15.59 17.19
C VAL A 29 -3.60 -16.49 16.31
N ASN A 30 -4.41 -17.35 16.93
CA ASN A 30 -5.48 -17.99 16.21
C ASN A 30 -6.46 -16.90 15.77
N SER A 31 -6.47 -16.59 14.48
CA SER A 31 -7.40 -15.62 13.91
C SER A 31 -8.67 -16.29 13.40
N SER A 32 -8.75 -17.63 13.28
CA SER A 32 -9.96 -18.29 12.80
C SER A 32 -11.13 -17.97 13.72
N ALA A 33 -12.32 -17.86 13.13
CA ALA A 33 -13.50 -17.66 13.94
C ALA A 33 -13.80 -18.93 14.77
N SER A 34 -13.47 -20.12 14.24
CA SER A 34 -13.60 -21.39 14.95
C SER A 34 -12.65 -21.43 16.14
N GLN A 35 -13.18 -21.66 17.34
CA GLN A 35 -12.39 -21.96 18.55
C GLN A 35 -11.87 -23.40 18.52
N GLY A 36 -11.42 -23.88 17.37
CA GLY A 36 -10.74 -25.16 17.30
C GLY A 36 -9.39 -25.06 18.01
N ASP A 37 -9.01 -26.13 18.71
CA ASP A 37 -7.69 -26.23 19.32
C ASP A 37 -6.63 -26.23 18.22
N ILE A 38 -5.77 -25.22 18.23
CA ILE A 38 -4.58 -25.21 17.37
C ILE A 38 -3.47 -25.94 18.12
N GLN A 39 -3.12 -27.13 17.66
CA GLN A 39 -1.95 -27.85 18.15
C GLN A 39 -0.72 -27.41 17.33
N ILE A 40 0.21 -26.72 17.99
CA ILE A 40 1.47 -26.28 17.40
C ILE A 40 2.56 -27.19 17.93
N ASP A 41 3.08 -28.06 17.07
CA ASP A 41 4.13 -29.02 17.42
C ASP A 41 5.49 -28.34 17.61
N HIS A 42 5.92 -27.51 16.66
CA HIS A 42 7.11 -26.67 16.80
C HIS A 42 7.00 -25.37 15.98
N VAL A 43 7.82 -24.39 16.33
CA VAL A 43 7.98 -23.12 15.60
C VAL A 43 9.47 -22.94 15.31
N GLU A 44 9.82 -22.94 14.04
CA GLU A 44 11.17 -22.64 13.58
C GLU A 44 11.21 -21.21 13.02
N VAL A 45 12.07 -20.36 13.58
CA VAL A 45 12.24 -18.98 13.13
C VAL A 45 13.60 -18.87 12.45
N ILE A 46 13.59 -18.77 11.12
CA ILE A 46 14.82 -18.60 10.35
C ILE A 46 14.93 -17.14 9.87
N ALA A 47 15.92 -16.42 10.41
CA ALA A 47 16.30 -15.08 9.98
C ALA A 47 16.82 -15.09 8.53
N PRO A 48 16.71 -13.96 7.83
CA PRO A 48 16.04 -13.92 6.54
C PRO A 48 16.56 -14.99 5.58
N ILE A 49 15.77 -16.06 5.43
CA ILE A 49 15.77 -16.83 4.19
C ILE A 49 15.07 -15.94 3.18
N TYR A 50 15.84 -15.32 2.30
CA TYR A 50 15.28 -14.84 1.06
C TYR A 50 15.22 -16.03 0.11
N GLU A 51 14.05 -16.36 -0.43
CA GLU A 51 13.90 -17.39 -1.48
C GLU A 51 14.88 -17.15 -2.64
N LYS A 52 15.21 -15.88 -2.88
CA LYS A 52 16.17 -15.41 -3.86
C LYS A 52 17.08 -14.35 -3.25
N TRP A 53 18.40 -14.50 -3.42
CA TRP A 53 19.38 -13.49 -3.03
C TRP A 53 20.11 -12.94 -4.27
N PRO A 54 20.25 -11.61 -4.42
CA PRO A 54 19.66 -10.55 -3.59
C PRO A 54 18.12 -10.50 -3.69
N PRO A 55 17.42 -9.96 -2.67
CA PRO A 55 15.96 -9.87 -2.69
C PRO A 55 15.46 -8.93 -3.78
N ASP A 56 14.18 -9.04 -4.12
CA ASP A 56 13.49 -8.16 -5.09
C ASP A 56 13.67 -6.68 -4.78
N SER A 57 13.65 -6.29 -3.50
CA SER A 57 13.86 -4.90 -3.10
C SER A 57 15.25 -4.39 -3.49
N HIS A 58 16.27 -5.25 -3.44
CA HIS A 58 17.63 -4.91 -3.83
C HIS A 58 17.77 -4.85 -5.36
N THR A 59 17.28 -5.86 -6.07
CA THR A 59 17.40 -5.95 -7.54
C THR A 59 16.58 -4.89 -8.29
N ARG A 60 15.50 -4.38 -7.67
CA ARG A 60 14.72 -3.23 -8.20
C ARG A 60 15.45 -1.89 -8.12
N ILE A 61 16.53 -1.80 -7.34
CA ILE A 61 17.36 -0.60 -7.21
C ILE A 61 18.67 -0.82 -7.96
N PHE A 62 19.38 -1.90 -7.63
CA PHE A 62 20.64 -2.31 -8.24
C PHE A 62 20.37 -3.32 -9.35
N LEU A 63 20.11 -2.80 -10.54
CA LEU A 63 19.71 -3.54 -11.73
C LEU A 63 20.82 -4.50 -12.19
N ASP A 64 20.45 -5.56 -12.89
CA ASP A 64 21.45 -6.41 -13.55
C ASP A 64 21.95 -5.73 -14.83
N SER A 65 23.24 -5.45 -14.90
CA SER A 65 23.88 -4.69 -15.98
C SER A 65 25.28 -5.22 -16.23
N SER A 66 25.71 -5.24 -17.49
CA SER A 66 27.08 -5.55 -17.88
C SER A 66 28.09 -4.51 -17.37
N ASN A 67 27.61 -3.29 -17.06
CA ASN A 67 28.45 -2.16 -16.69
C ASN A 67 28.73 -2.08 -15.19
N LYS A 68 28.35 -3.09 -14.40
CA LYS A 68 28.54 -3.13 -12.92
C LYS A 68 29.99 -2.89 -12.46
N THR A 69 30.97 -3.18 -13.32
CA THR A 69 32.40 -2.96 -13.04
C THR A 69 32.85 -1.51 -13.28
N ASP A 70 32.10 -0.75 -14.08
CA ASP A 70 32.31 0.69 -14.30
C ASP A 70 31.36 1.47 -13.39
N GLU A 71 31.84 1.81 -12.19
CA GLU A 71 31.02 2.46 -11.16
C GLU A 71 30.34 3.75 -11.65
N PRO A 72 31.01 4.70 -12.35
CA PRO A 72 30.35 5.88 -12.90
C PRO A 72 29.20 5.56 -13.87
N VAL A 73 29.40 4.62 -14.80
CA VAL A 73 28.37 4.25 -15.78
C VAL A 73 27.21 3.54 -15.08
N TYR A 74 27.50 2.59 -14.19
CA TYR A 74 26.47 1.87 -13.45
C TYR A 74 25.69 2.77 -12.49
N ALA A 75 26.35 3.73 -11.82
CA ALA A 75 25.68 4.74 -11.01
C ALA A 75 24.68 5.55 -11.85
N ARG A 76 25.04 5.91 -13.10
CA ARG A 76 24.14 6.64 -14.00
C ARG A 76 22.90 5.83 -14.33
N GLU A 77 23.05 4.54 -14.60
CA GLU A 77 21.93 3.63 -14.89
C GLU A 77 20.98 3.50 -13.69
N VAL A 78 21.53 3.24 -12.50
CA VAL A 78 20.74 3.14 -11.26
C VAL A 78 20.02 4.46 -10.96
N LEU A 79 20.72 5.60 -11.07
CA LEU A 79 20.12 6.91 -10.84
C LEU A 79 19.03 7.23 -11.87
N SER A 80 19.25 6.93 -13.15
CA SER A 80 18.26 7.20 -14.20
C SER A 80 16.93 6.47 -13.94
N ASN A 81 17.00 5.17 -13.61
CA ASN A 81 15.80 4.40 -13.28
C ASN A 81 15.15 4.89 -11.98
N PHE A 82 15.95 5.06 -10.92
CA PHE A 82 15.42 5.46 -9.62
C PHE A 82 14.80 6.87 -9.63
N LEU A 83 15.48 7.85 -10.22
CA LEU A 83 14.98 9.22 -10.34
C LEU A 83 13.68 9.26 -11.13
N SER A 84 13.60 8.49 -12.22
CA SER A 84 12.40 8.50 -13.06
C SER A 84 11.17 8.00 -12.30
N ARG A 85 11.35 7.00 -11.44
CA ARG A 85 10.29 6.47 -10.58
C ARG A 85 9.99 7.38 -9.39
N ALA A 86 11.03 7.89 -8.72
CA ALA A 86 10.90 8.72 -7.52
C ALA A 86 10.24 10.07 -7.84
N TRP A 87 10.63 10.71 -8.94
CA TRP A 87 10.10 12.00 -9.36
C TRP A 87 8.96 11.89 -10.38
N ARG A 88 8.66 10.67 -10.85
CA ARG A 88 7.45 10.32 -11.61
C ARG A 88 7.39 10.97 -12.99
N HIS A 89 8.55 11.18 -13.58
CA HIS A 89 8.76 11.62 -14.97
C HIS A 89 10.11 11.07 -15.43
N HIS A 90 10.37 11.02 -16.74
CA HIS A 90 11.72 10.67 -17.21
C HIS A 90 12.74 11.68 -16.68
N ALA A 91 13.75 11.20 -15.96
CA ALA A 91 14.80 12.04 -15.42
C ALA A 91 15.62 12.68 -16.55
N THR A 92 15.90 13.97 -16.43
CA THR A 92 16.74 14.69 -17.41
C THR A 92 18.21 14.43 -17.14
N ASP A 93 19.05 14.55 -18.17
CA ASP A 93 20.49 14.35 -18.02
C ASP A 93 21.10 15.29 -16.97
N ALA A 94 20.64 16.55 -16.91
CA ALA A 94 21.08 17.52 -15.90
C ALA A 94 20.76 17.09 -14.46
N GLU A 95 19.61 16.46 -14.23
CA GLU A 95 19.22 15.93 -12.93
C GLU A 95 20.06 14.73 -12.52
N ILE A 96 20.33 13.84 -13.48
CA ILE A 96 21.17 12.66 -13.28
C ILE A 96 22.60 13.11 -12.99
N ASP A 97 23.15 14.03 -13.78
CA ASP A 97 24.50 14.57 -13.63
C ASP A 97 24.70 15.25 -12.28
N GLN A 98 23.69 15.99 -11.80
CA GLN A 98 23.74 16.61 -10.47
C GLN A 98 23.88 15.55 -9.36
N LYS A 99 23.18 14.42 -9.48
CA LYS A 99 23.25 13.33 -8.50
C LYS A 99 24.50 12.46 -8.66
N LEU A 100 25.00 12.30 -9.88
CA LEU A 100 26.31 11.69 -10.13
C LEU A 100 27.46 12.50 -9.54
N ALA A 101 27.41 13.83 -9.65
CA ALA A 101 28.40 14.70 -9.02
C ALA A 101 28.36 14.59 -7.48
N LEU A 102 27.19 14.35 -6.89
CA LEU A 102 27.07 14.07 -5.47
C LEU A 102 27.66 12.68 -5.13
N PHE A 103 27.33 11.65 -5.92
CA PHE A 103 27.90 10.32 -5.78
C PHE A 103 29.43 10.35 -5.80
N ALA A 104 30.05 11.03 -6.79
CA ALA A 104 31.50 11.14 -6.90
C ALA A 104 32.17 11.82 -5.68
N LYS A 105 31.44 12.71 -4.99
CA LYS A 105 31.92 13.37 -3.75
C LYS A 105 31.80 12.49 -2.50
N ILE A 106 30.78 11.63 -2.46
CA ILE A 106 30.49 10.74 -1.32
C ILE A 106 31.30 9.45 -1.43
N ARG A 107 31.45 8.91 -2.64
CA ARG A 107 32.07 7.61 -2.92
C ARG A 107 33.43 7.37 -2.23
N PRO A 108 34.37 8.34 -2.15
CA PRO A 108 35.64 8.14 -1.45
C PRO A 108 35.54 7.99 0.07
N LYS A 109 34.38 8.26 0.66
CA LYS A 109 34.13 8.20 2.12
C LYS A 109 33.34 6.96 2.55
N CYS A 110 32.96 6.11 1.60
CA CYS A 110 32.15 4.91 1.82
C CYS A 110 32.98 3.65 1.56
N ASP A 111 32.62 2.58 2.25
CA ASP A 111 33.29 1.28 2.17
C ASP A 111 33.04 0.62 0.80
N ASP A 112 31.81 0.72 0.29
CA ASP A 112 31.42 0.16 -1.00
C ASP A 112 30.56 1.11 -1.86
N PHE A 113 30.30 0.66 -3.10
CA PHE A 113 29.47 1.38 -4.07
C PHE A 113 28.03 1.53 -3.58
N GLN A 114 27.46 0.47 -3.01
CA GLN A 114 26.08 0.41 -2.57
C GLN A 114 25.80 1.40 -1.45
N GLU A 115 26.72 1.53 -0.48
CA GLU A 115 26.65 2.50 0.60
C GLU A 115 26.62 3.93 0.05
N ALA A 116 27.57 4.27 -0.83
CA ALA A 116 27.61 5.58 -1.47
C ALA A 116 26.34 5.89 -2.29
N MET A 117 25.79 4.88 -2.97
CA MET A 117 24.54 5.01 -3.70
C MET A 117 23.35 5.22 -2.77
N VAL A 118 23.23 4.46 -1.69
CA VAL A 118 22.13 4.59 -0.72
C VAL A 118 22.06 6.01 -0.17
N GLU A 119 23.20 6.62 0.17
CA GLU A 119 23.28 8.02 0.61
C GLU A 119 22.72 8.98 -0.45
N VAL A 120 23.12 8.81 -1.71
CA VAL A 120 22.63 9.64 -2.82
C VAL A 120 21.13 9.46 -3.02
N LEU A 121 20.62 8.22 -2.99
CA LEU A 121 19.20 7.90 -3.14
C LEU A 121 18.39 8.46 -1.97
N ALA A 122 18.91 8.46 -0.75
CA ALA A 122 18.27 9.11 0.39
C ALA A 122 18.07 10.62 0.13
N THR A 123 19.04 11.30 -0.50
CA THR A 123 18.85 12.72 -0.88
C THR A 123 17.77 12.94 -1.94
N VAL A 124 17.50 11.93 -2.77
CA VAL A 124 16.42 11.98 -3.78
C VAL A 124 15.06 11.89 -3.09
N LEU A 125 14.92 10.99 -2.11
CA LEU A 125 13.70 10.81 -1.32
C LEU A 125 13.41 12.01 -0.39
N SER A 126 14.46 12.70 0.07
CA SER A 126 14.32 13.93 0.86
C SER A 126 14.06 15.18 0.01
N SER A 127 14.02 15.06 -1.32
CA SER A 127 13.79 16.21 -2.21
C SER A 127 12.32 16.67 -2.18
N PRO A 128 12.05 17.98 -2.27
CA PRO A 128 10.69 18.48 -2.48
C PRO A 128 9.99 17.85 -3.71
N LYS A 129 10.73 17.48 -4.75
CA LYS A 129 10.18 16.79 -5.94
C LYS A 129 9.59 15.41 -5.61
N PHE A 130 10.14 14.74 -4.59
CA PHE A 130 9.62 13.46 -4.10
C PHE A 130 8.49 13.67 -3.08
N LEU A 131 8.71 14.54 -2.08
CA LEU A 131 7.80 14.72 -0.95
C LEU A 131 6.48 15.39 -1.34
N TYR A 132 6.50 16.24 -2.36
CA TYR A 132 5.34 17.00 -2.78
C TYR A 132 4.94 16.68 -4.22
N LEU A 133 3.64 16.67 -4.46
CA LEU A 133 3.05 16.60 -5.80
C LEU A 133 2.88 18.04 -6.34
N VAL A 134 4.00 18.72 -6.60
CA VAL A 134 3.98 20.08 -7.14
C VAL A 134 4.00 20.03 -8.67
N PRO A 135 3.01 20.62 -9.36
CA PRO A 135 3.08 20.84 -10.81
C PRO A 135 4.19 21.85 -11.10
N PRO A 136 5.29 21.50 -11.80
CA PRO A 136 6.30 22.47 -12.16
C PRO A 136 5.68 23.51 -13.10
N GLY A 137 5.84 24.78 -12.74
CA GLY A 137 5.37 25.89 -13.54
C GLY A 137 4.20 26.66 -12.94
N ARG A 138 3.51 26.21 -11.87
CA ARG A 138 2.57 27.11 -11.17
C ARG A 138 3.25 28.35 -10.61
N ALA A 139 4.50 28.24 -10.17
CA ALA A 139 5.31 29.37 -9.70
C ALA A 139 5.79 30.32 -10.83
N LYS A 140 5.76 29.90 -12.10
CA LYS A 140 6.16 30.73 -13.27
C LYS A 140 4.99 31.14 -14.18
N ARG A 141 3.77 30.62 -13.95
CA ARG A 141 2.57 30.83 -14.79
C ARG A 141 1.70 32.03 -14.37
N SER A 142 2.23 33.00 -13.62
CA SER A 142 1.53 34.26 -13.32
C SER A 142 1.53 35.28 -14.48
N GLY A 143 2.02 34.89 -15.67
CA GLY A 143 1.99 35.71 -16.89
C GLY A 143 0.88 35.28 -17.85
N LYS A 144 -0.07 36.19 -18.08
CA LYS A 144 -1.15 36.21 -19.09
C LYS A 144 -0.97 35.28 -20.31
N SER A 145 -1.88 34.32 -20.49
CA SER A 145 -2.53 33.97 -21.78
C SER A 145 -3.48 32.76 -21.64
N GLY A 146 -4.63 32.83 -22.30
CA GLY A 146 -5.84 31.99 -22.12
C GLY A 146 -5.79 30.51 -22.52
N ASP A 147 -4.65 29.83 -22.38
CA ASP A 147 -4.48 28.38 -22.61
C ASP A 147 -3.92 27.65 -21.35
N GLY A 148 -4.00 28.34 -20.20
CA GLY A 148 -3.14 28.14 -19.03
C GLY A 148 -3.46 26.99 -18.06
N ASN A 149 -4.27 25.99 -18.43
CA ASN A 149 -4.64 24.91 -17.50
C ASN A 149 -4.45 23.48 -18.02
N ARG A 150 -3.79 23.29 -19.18
CA ARG A 150 -3.34 21.96 -19.59
C ARG A 150 -2.18 21.52 -18.70
N LEU A 151 -2.45 20.50 -17.90
CA LEU A 151 -1.42 19.76 -17.15
C LEU A 151 -0.39 19.23 -18.14
N ALA A 152 0.89 19.27 -17.77
CA ALA A 152 1.89 18.57 -18.57
C ALA A 152 1.52 17.07 -18.59
N ALA A 153 1.73 16.37 -19.69
CA ALA A 153 1.22 15.00 -19.87
C ALA A 153 1.66 14.04 -18.75
N TRP A 154 2.88 14.21 -18.21
CA TRP A 154 3.40 13.43 -17.08
C TRP A 154 2.79 13.84 -15.72
N GLU A 155 2.33 15.08 -15.56
CA GLU A 155 1.56 15.50 -14.38
C GLU A 155 0.21 14.78 -14.33
N LEU A 156 -0.42 14.57 -15.49
CA LEU A 156 -1.66 13.80 -15.60
C LEU A 156 -1.42 12.34 -15.18
N ALA A 157 -0.36 11.70 -15.69
CA ALA A 157 0.02 10.35 -15.27
C ALA A 157 0.24 10.24 -13.76
N THR A 158 1.00 11.18 -13.19
CA THR A 158 1.25 11.24 -11.75
C THR A 158 -0.04 11.41 -10.94
N ARG A 159 -0.95 12.29 -11.38
CA ARG A 159 -2.22 12.50 -10.68
C ARG A 159 -3.11 11.27 -10.74
N LEU A 160 -3.19 10.61 -11.90
CA LEU A 160 -3.95 9.37 -12.05
C LEU A 160 -3.40 8.26 -11.14
N SER A 161 -2.09 8.08 -11.09
CA SER A 161 -1.47 7.04 -10.26
C SER A 161 -1.67 7.29 -8.78
N VAL A 162 -1.54 8.55 -8.33
CA VAL A 162 -1.78 8.89 -6.93
C VAL A 162 -3.27 8.76 -6.59
N PHE A 163 -4.15 9.17 -7.49
CA PHE A 163 -5.59 9.09 -7.28
C PHE A 163 -6.08 7.64 -7.20
N LEU A 164 -5.74 6.80 -8.17
CA LEU A 164 -6.26 5.44 -8.28
C LEU A 164 -5.44 4.39 -7.52
N TRP A 165 -4.13 4.56 -7.39
CA TRP A 165 -3.25 3.58 -6.74
C TRP A 165 -2.59 4.06 -5.46
N CYS A 166 -2.74 5.34 -5.11
CA CYS A 166 -2.00 5.97 -4.01
C CYS A 166 -0.49 5.68 -4.12
N SER A 167 0.03 5.70 -5.36
CA SER A 167 1.39 5.26 -5.67
C SER A 167 1.95 5.97 -6.91
N THR A 168 3.18 5.62 -7.28
CA THR A 168 3.84 6.12 -8.50
C THR A 168 3.18 5.53 -9.76
N PRO A 169 3.24 6.24 -10.90
CA PRO A 169 2.83 5.67 -12.18
C PRO A 169 3.74 4.48 -12.51
N ASP A 170 3.22 3.54 -13.29
CA ASP A 170 4.02 2.47 -13.88
C ASP A 170 4.64 2.91 -15.21
N ASP A 171 5.52 2.08 -15.76
CA ASP A 171 6.31 2.41 -16.95
C ASP A 171 5.41 2.68 -18.17
N GLU A 172 4.32 1.92 -18.34
CA GLU A 172 3.34 2.15 -19.41
C GLU A 172 2.72 3.55 -19.33
N LEU A 173 2.28 3.96 -18.13
CA LEU A 173 1.66 5.27 -17.95
C LEU A 173 2.69 6.40 -18.11
N LEU A 174 3.94 6.19 -17.67
CA LEU A 174 5.06 7.11 -17.90
C LEU A 174 5.35 7.27 -19.40
N GLU A 175 5.47 6.18 -20.16
CA GLU A 175 5.74 6.23 -21.60
C GLU A 175 4.62 6.90 -22.39
N LEU A 176 3.36 6.56 -22.10
CA LEU A 176 2.21 7.19 -22.74
C LEU A 176 2.16 8.69 -22.46
N SER A 177 2.56 9.08 -21.24
CA SER A 177 2.67 10.49 -20.87
C SER A 177 3.81 11.20 -21.60
N ALA A 178 4.98 10.55 -21.72
CA ALA A 178 6.15 11.09 -22.41
C ALA A 178 5.87 11.34 -23.90
N ARG A 179 5.08 10.46 -24.52
CA ARG A 179 4.65 10.58 -25.92
C ARG A 179 3.44 11.51 -26.11
N GLY A 180 2.92 12.13 -25.04
CA GLY A 180 1.76 13.01 -25.08
C GLY A 180 0.43 12.34 -25.41
N ARG A 181 0.39 11.00 -25.49
CA ARG A 181 -0.78 10.21 -25.89
C ARG A 181 -1.85 10.13 -24.80
N LEU A 182 -1.48 10.36 -23.54
CA LEU A 182 -2.42 10.33 -22.41
C LEU A 182 -3.49 11.44 -22.46
N ASN A 183 -3.30 12.45 -23.31
CA ASN A 183 -4.30 13.49 -23.57
C ASN A 183 -5.43 13.03 -24.53
N ASP A 184 -5.22 11.91 -25.22
CA ASP A 184 -6.27 11.28 -26.02
C ASP A 184 -7.30 10.64 -25.09
N ARG A 185 -8.58 10.94 -25.33
CA ARG A 185 -9.68 10.47 -24.50
C ARG A 185 -9.78 8.95 -24.48
N ASP A 186 -9.59 8.28 -25.60
CA ASP A 186 -9.76 6.83 -25.69
C ASP A 186 -8.60 6.10 -24.99
N VAL A 187 -7.39 6.65 -25.11
CA VAL A 187 -6.21 6.18 -24.37
C VAL A 187 -6.37 6.41 -22.87
N LEU A 188 -6.89 7.57 -22.46
CA LEU A 188 -7.11 7.87 -21.05
C LEU A 188 -8.13 6.91 -20.43
N VAL A 189 -9.28 6.68 -21.09
CA VAL A 189 -10.32 5.77 -20.61
C VAL A 189 -9.79 4.33 -20.51
N SER A 190 -9.01 3.86 -21.49
CA SER A 190 -8.44 2.51 -21.44
C SER A 190 -7.45 2.35 -20.29
N GLN A 191 -6.59 3.35 -20.05
CA GLN A 191 -5.66 3.35 -18.92
C GLN A 191 -6.39 3.39 -17.57
N VAL A 192 -7.43 4.20 -17.41
CA VAL A 192 -8.23 4.22 -16.17
C VAL A 192 -8.85 2.86 -15.89
N LYS A 193 -9.44 2.20 -16.90
CA LYS A 193 -10.00 0.84 -16.75
C LYS A 193 -8.94 -0.18 -16.34
N ARG A 194 -7.76 -0.15 -17.00
CA ARG A 194 -6.61 -1.00 -16.64
C ARG A 194 -6.18 -0.78 -15.20
N MET A 195 -6.07 0.48 -14.78
CA MET A 195 -5.64 0.84 -13.43
C MET A 195 -6.65 0.41 -12.36
N LEU A 196 -7.96 0.51 -12.64
CA LEU A 196 -9.00 0.05 -11.72
C LEU A 196 -9.03 -1.47 -11.58
N ALA A 197 -8.68 -2.22 -12.63
CA ALA A 197 -8.58 -3.67 -12.60
C ALA A 197 -7.31 -4.19 -11.87
N ASP A 198 -6.28 -3.36 -11.73
CA ASP A 198 -5.05 -3.71 -11.01
C ASP A 198 -5.30 -3.81 -9.49
N PRO A 199 -4.76 -4.83 -8.78
CA PRO A 199 -4.93 -4.98 -7.32
C PRO A 199 -4.52 -3.76 -6.48
N ARG A 200 -3.65 -2.88 -6.99
CA ARG A 200 -3.27 -1.62 -6.35
C ARG A 200 -4.45 -0.66 -6.19
N SER A 201 -5.51 -0.78 -7.01
CA SER A 201 -6.72 0.06 -6.93
C SER A 201 -7.45 -0.07 -5.59
N ARG A 202 -7.32 -1.21 -4.91
CA ARG A 202 -7.87 -1.40 -3.56
C ARG A 202 -7.36 -0.36 -2.56
N ARG A 203 -6.18 0.21 -2.78
CA ARG A 203 -5.64 1.31 -1.96
C ARG A 203 -6.54 2.53 -2.03
N PHE A 204 -7.03 2.88 -3.23
CA PHE A 204 -8.01 3.96 -3.40
C PHE A 204 -9.29 3.66 -2.63
N SER A 205 -9.90 2.47 -2.81
CA SER A 205 -11.10 2.05 -2.08
C SER A 205 -10.91 2.22 -0.56
N ARG A 206 -9.79 1.73 -0.01
CA ARG A 206 -9.47 1.84 1.42
C ARG A 206 -9.33 3.29 1.88
N HIS A 207 -8.59 4.13 1.16
CA HIS A 207 -8.35 5.51 1.59
C HIS A 207 -9.59 6.38 1.43
N PHE A 208 -10.30 6.24 0.30
CA PHE A 208 -11.52 6.99 0.02
C PHE A 208 -12.62 6.67 1.02
N VAL A 209 -12.94 5.39 1.23
CA VAL A 209 -14.04 4.98 2.12
C VAL A 209 -13.79 5.40 3.57
N ARG A 210 -12.57 5.23 4.07
CA ARG A 210 -12.24 5.65 5.44
C ARG A 210 -12.41 7.15 5.66
N GLN A 211 -12.07 7.97 4.67
CA GLN A 211 -12.25 9.42 4.74
C GLN A 211 -13.71 9.82 4.55
N TRP A 212 -14.37 9.26 3.54
CA TRP A 212 -15.77 9.54 3.22
C TRP A 212 -16.69 9.25 4.40
N LEU A 213 -16.52 8.10 5.05
CA LEU A 213 -17.37 7.65 6.14
C LEU A 213 -16.84 8.04 7.53
N GLY A 214 -15.71 8.75 7.62
CA GLY A 214 -15.13 9.15 8.90
C GLY A 214 -14.75 7.97 9.81
N MET A 215 -14.32 6.85 9.23
CA MET A 215 -14.09 5.58 9.95
C MET A 215 -13.01 5.65 11.04
N GLN A 216 -12.27 6.76 11.13
CA GLN A 216 -11.34 7.01 12.22
C GLN A 216 -12.02 6.96 13.60
N LEU A 217 -13.31 7.28 13.69
CA LEU A 217 -14.07 7.14 14.94
C LEU A 217 -14.09 5.70 15.46
N LEU A 218 -14.18 4.72 14.54
CA LEU A 218 -14.14 3.32 14.91
C LEU A 218 -12.79 2.94 15.52
N ASP A 219 -11.68 3.51 15.07
CA ASP A 219 -10.34 3.24 15.64
C ASP A 219 -10.29 3.57 17.15
N PHE A 220 -10.94 4.66 17.56
CA PHE A 220 -10.96 5.13 18.95
C PHE A 220 -12.10 4.57 19.80
N LEU A 221 -13.09 3.92 19.20
CA LEU A 221 -14.21 3.33 19.93
C LEU A 221 -13.71 2.28 20.95
N GLN A 222 -14.05 2.53 22.22
CA GLN A 222 -13.84 1.62 23.34
C GLN A 222 -15.19 1.05 23.77
N VAL A 223 -15.41 -0.22 23.49
CA VAL A 223 -16.64 -0.93 23.87
C VAL A 223 -16.43 -1.60 25.21
N ASP A 224 -17.39 -1.46 26.14
CA ASP A 224 -17.36 -2.22 27.39
C ASP A 224 -17.50 -3.72 27.10
N ARG A 225 -16.39 -4.44 27.22
CA ARG A 225 -16.31 -5.89 26.97
C ARG A 225 -17.08 -6.70 28.01
N LYS A 226 -17.40 -6.15 29.18
CA LYS A 226 -18.25 -6.84 30.17
C LYS A 226 -19.70 -6.90 29.68
N ALA A 227 -20.20 -5.81 29.11
CA ALA A 227 -21.51 -5.73 28.49
C ALA A 227 -21.54 -6.48 27.15
N PHE A 228 -20.53 -6.28 26.30
CA PHE A 228 -20.47 -6.85 24.95
C PHE A 228 -19.33 -7.87 24.80
N ARG A 229 -19.48 -9.04 25.42
CA ARG A 229 -18.43 -10.09 25.46
C ARG A 229 -17.99 -10.60 24.09
N GLN A 230 -18.87 -10.52 23.08
CA GLN A 230 -18.56 -10.96 21.72
C GLN A 230 -17.69 -9.95 20.96
N PHE A 231 -17.64 -8.68 21.40
CA PHE A 231 -16.84 -7.65 20.77
C PHE A 231 -15.36 -7.84 21.12
N ASN A 232 -14.56 -8.12 20.10
CA ASN A 232 -13.12 -8.33 20.24
C ASN A 232 -12.35 -7.60 19.12
N PRO A 233 -11.02 -7.44 19.25
CA PRO A 233 -10.22 -6.72 18.25
C PRO A 233 -10.34 -7.29 16.83
N SER A 234 -10.44 -8.61 16.67
CA SER A 234 -10.55 -9.25 15.35
C SER A 234 -11.91 -9.00 14.69
N LEU A 235 -12.98 -8.90 15.48
CA LEU A 235 -14.29 -8.48 14.98
C LEU A 235 -14.28 -7.00 14.58
N LYS A 236 -13.63 -6.14 15.38
CA LYS A 236 -13.44 -4.72 15.05
C LYS A 236 -12.70 -4.53 13.73
N GLU A 237 -11.64 -5.31 13.49
CA GLU A 237 -10.92 -5.31 12.21
C GLU A 237 -11.83 -5.71 11.04
N ALA A 238 -12.65 -6.75 11.20
CA ALA A 238 -13.63 -7.13 10.18
C ALA A 238 -14.67 -6.03 9.93
N MET A 239 -15.18 -5.38 10.98
CA MET A 239 -16.09 -4.23 10.87
C MET A 239 -15.45 -3.03 10.15
N GLN A 240 -14.14 -2.85 10.28
CA GLN A 240 -13.39 -1.79 9.58
C GLN A 240 -13.20 -2.10 8.09
N GLU A 241 -13.12 -3.38 7.73
CA GLU A 241 -12.88 -3.81 6.35
C GLU A 241 -14.18 -3.94 5.53
N GLU A 242 -15.31 -4.24 6.18
CA GLU A 242 -16.61 -4.41 5.50
C GLU A 242 -17.00 -3.24 4.57
N PRO A 243 -16.97 -1.95 4.99
CA PRO A 243 -17.33 -0.85 4.10
C PRO A 243 -16.37 -0.71 2.91
N ILE A 244 -15.09 -1.05 3.11
CA ILE A 244 -14.06 -1.00 2.07
C ILE A 244 -14.33 -2.10 1.04
N ALA A 245 -14.57 -3.33 1.50
CA ALA A 245 -14.90 -4.46 0.63
C ALA A 245 -16.21 -4.21 -0.14
N PHE A 246 -17.22 -3.62 0.51
CA PHE A 246 -18.49 -3.27 -0.13
C PHE A 246 -18.33 -2.24 -1.24
N PHE A 247 -17.58 -1.15 -0.98
CA PHE A 247 -17.28 -0.16 -2.00
C PHE A 247 -16.46 -0.74 -3.16
N ASP A 248 -15.48 -1.59 -2.86
CA ASP A 248 -14.64 -2.24 -3.87
C ASP A 248 -15.48 -3.15 -4.79
N GLU A 249 -16.45 -3.89 -4.23
CA GLU A 249 -17.41 -4.71 -4.98
C GLU A 249 -18.27 -3.84 -5.92
N VAL A 250 -18.85 -2.76 -5.40
CA VAL A 250 -19.66 -1.82 -6.20
C VAL A 250 -18.85 -1.21 -7.34
N LEU A 251 -17.62 -0.79 -7.07
CA LEU A 251 -16.74 -0.15 -8.05
C LEU A 251 -16.30 -1.13 -9.14
N LYS A 252 -15.87 -2.34 -8.78
CA LYS A 252 -15.35 -3.33 -9.73
C LYS A 252 -16.40 -3.88 -10.66
N HIS A 253 -17.59 -4.14 -10.14
CA HIS A 253 -18.70 -4.71 -10.91
C HIS A 253 -19.64 -3.64 -11.47
N ASN A 254 -19.32 -2.36 -11.28
CA ASN A 254 -20.13 -1.22 -11.74
C ASN A 254 -21.59 -1.35 -11.30
N HIS A 255 -21.80 -1.66 -10.03
CA HIS A 255 -23.13 -1.73 -9.43
C HIS A 255 -23.77 -0.34 -9.28
N SER A 256 -25.06 -0.33 -8.94
CA SER A 256 -25.77 0.92 -8.74
C SER A 256 -25.22 1.65 -7.51
N VAL A 257 -25.10 2.98 -7.61
CA VAL A 257 -24.81 3.82 -6.44
C VAL A 257 -25.90 3.69 -5.36
N LEU A 258 -27.11 3.28 -5.75
CA LEU A 258 -28.21 3.04 -4.81
C LEU A 258 -27.95 1.85 -3.88
N ASP A 259 -27.02 0.95 -4.24
CA ASP A 259 -26.66 -0.20 -3.40
C ASP A 259 -26.03 0.25 -2.07
N PHE A 260 -25.43 1.45 -2.03
CA PHE A 260 -24.95 2.05 -0.77
C PHE A 260 -26.10 2.37 0.21
N ILE A 261 -27.31 2.59 -0.29
CA ILE A 261 -28.51 2.84 0.52
C ILE A 261 -29.19 1.51 0.83
N HIS A 262 -29.39 0.68 -0.19
CA HIS A 262 -30.09 -0.59 -0.07
C HIS A 262 -29.58 -1.59 -1.10
N ALA A 263 -29.02 -2.70 -0.60
CA ALA A 263 -28.56 -3.81 -1.41
C ALA A 263 -29.20 -5.12 -0.93
N ASP A 264 -29.32 -6.10 -1.83
CA ASP A 264 -29.72 -7.47 -1.50
C ASP A 264 -28.53 -8.36 -1.11
N TYR A 265 -27.37 -7.75 -0.83
CA TYR A 265 -26.15 -8.45 -0.45
C TYR A 265 -25.34 -7.64 0.57
N THR A 266 -24.38 -8.31 1.21
CA THR A 266 -23.33 -7.69 2.02
C THR A 266 -21.97 -8.31 1.72
N MET A 267 -20.90 -7.66 2.16
CA MET A 267 -19.54 -8.20 2.09
C MET A 267 -19.12 -8.67 3.48
N THR A 268 -18.91 -9.97 3.65
CA THR A 268 -18.54 -10.54 4.95
C THR A 268 -17.43 -11.57 4.81
N ASN A 269 -16.62 -11.69 5.87
CA ASN A 269 -15.82 -12.87 6.14
C ASN A 269 -16.48 -13.69 7.26
N GLU A 270 -15.88 -14.82 7.65
CA GLU A 270 -16.49 -15.72 8.63
C GLU A 270 -16.78 -15.05 9.98
N ARG A 271 -15.91 -14.15 10.45
CA ARG A 271 -16.11 -13.47 11.75
C ARG A 271 -17.34 -12.58 11.72
N LEU A 272 -17.47 -11.79 10.65
CA LEU A 272 -18.58 -10.87 10.50
C LEU A 272 -19.89 -11.61 10.18
N ALA A 273 -19.81 -12.68 9.39
CA ALA A 273 -20.95 -13.56 9.11
C ALA A 273 -21.54 -14.13 10.40
N ARG A 274 -20.71 -14.66 11.31
CA ARG A 274 -21.17 -15.14 12.62
C ARG A 274 -21.77 -14.03 13.48
N HIS A 275 -21.20 -12.83 13.44
CA HIS A 275 -21.75 -11.68 14.14
C HIS A 275 -23.14 -11.30 13.60
N TYR A 276 -23.38 -11.47 12.30
CA TYR A 276 -24.66 -11.23 11.66
C TYR A 276 -25.63 -12.42 11.69
N GLY A 277 -25.18 -13.60 12.13
CA GLY A 277 -25.98 -14.82 12.08
C GLY A 277 -26.09 -15.46 10.68
N LEU A 278 -25.23 -15.05 9.75
CA LEU A 278 -25.14 -15.63 8.40
C LEU A 278 -24.43 -16.99 8.46
N LYS A 279 -24.98 -17.97 7.73
CA LYS A 279 -24.44 -19.34 7.64
C LYS A 279 -23.56 -19.49 6.39
N ASP A 280 -22.80 -20.58 6.35
CA ASP A 280 -22.05 -21.03 5.17
C ASP A 280 -20.95 -20.08 4.65
N VAL A 281 -20.45 -19.17 5.49
CA VAL A 281 -19.30 -18.31 5.21
C VAL A 281 -18.12 -18.74 6.07
N TYR A 282 -16.99 -19.07 5.42
CA TYR A 282 -15.80 -19.60 6.09
C TYR A 282 -14.52 -18.92 5.62
N GLY A 283 -13.57 -18.70 6.53
CA GLY A 283 -12.27 -18.10 6.23
C GLY A 283 -12.20 -16.59 6.44
N ASN A 284 -11.00 -16.06 6.20
CA ASN A 284 -10.64 -14.68 6.51
C ASN A 284 -11.03 -13.68 5.42
N ASP A 285 -11.16 -14.16 4.18
CA ASP A 285 -11.42 -13.31 3.02
C ASP A 285 -12.88 -12.86 2.96
N PHE A 286 -13.06 -11.59 2.62
CA PHE A 286 -14.36 -11.02 2.37
C PHE A 286 -14.93 -11.56 1.06
N ARG A 287 -16.20 -11.93 1.10
CA ARG A 287 -16.98 -12.35 -0.06
C ARG A 287 -18.35 -11.72 -0.04
N ARG A 288 -18.94 -11.62 -1.23
CA ARG A 288 -20.34 -11.27 -1.39
C ARG A 288 -21.22 -12.39 -0.86
N VAL A 289 -22.19 -12.03 -0.05
CA VAL A 289 -23.19 -12.93 0.50
C VAL A 289 -24.56 -12.32 0.25
N GLU A 290 -25.42 -13.06 -0.45
CA GLU A 290 -26.81 -12.67 -0.68
C GLU A 290 -27.57 -12.67 0.64
N LEU A 291 -28.40 -11.65 0.81
CA LEU A 291 -29.24 -11.46 1.98
C LEU A 291 -30.67 -11.85 1.64
N ASP A 292 -31.27 -12.68 2.49
CA ASP A 292 -32.72 -12.85 2.43
C ASP A 292 -33.45 -11.61 2.98
N SER A 293 -34.77 -11.55 2.76
CA SER A 293 -35.62 -10.45 3.22
C SER A 293 -35.63 -10.25 4.74
N THR A 294 -35.14 -11.21 5.53
CA THR A 294 -35.15 -11.16 6.99
C THR A 294 -33.89 -10.52 7.57
N HIS A 295 -32.75 -10.60 6.90
CA HIS A 295 -31.48 -10.11 7.45
C HIS A 295 -31.41 -8.57 7.52
N ARG A 296 -32.03 -7.83 6.59
CA ARG A 296 -32.02 -6.34 6.55
C ARG A 296 -30.62 -5.72 6.79
N ARG A 297 -29.56 -6.35 6.25
CA ARG A 297 -28.16 -5.94 6.38
C ARG A 297 -27.57 -5.32 5.11
N GLY A 298 -28.43 -4.93 4.17
CA GLY A 298 -28.05 -4.37 2.90
C GLY A 298 -27.74 -2.88 2.95
N GLY A 299 -26.66 -2.48 2.28
CA GLY A 299 -26.20 -1.09 2.21
C GLY A 299 -25.31 -0.68 3.38
N LEU A 300 -24.79 0.54 3.33
CA LEU A 300 -23.80 1.04 4.29
C LEU A 300 -24.40 1.25 5.68
N LEU A 301 -25.60 1.82 5.77
CA LEU A 301 -26.19 2.25 7.05
C LEU A 301 -26.49 1.08 8.00
N THR A 302 -26.50 -0.15 7.50
CA THR A 302 -26.78 -1.36 8.29
C THR A 302 -25.51 -2.10 8.75
N GLN A 303 -24.34 -1.63 8.32
CA GLN A 303 -23.04 -2.25 8.59
C GLN A 303 -22.61 -2.03 10.05
N ALA A 304 -22.08 -3.07 10.68
CA ALA A 304 -21.74 -3.04 12.10
C ALA A 304 -20.70 -1.99 12.44
N GLY A 305 -19.70 -1.77 11.57
CA GLY A 305 -18.67 -0.75 11.82
C GLY A 305 -19.24 0.66 11.89
N LEU A 306 -20.18 0.98 10.98
CA LEU A 306 -20.83 2.29 10.92
C LEU A 306 -21.82 2.49 12.08
N LEU A 307 -22.54 1.44 12.47
CA LEU A 307 -23.44 1.49 13.62
C LEU A 307 -22.65 1.63 14.94
N ALA A 308 -21.55 0.88 15.08
CA ALA A 308 -20.72 0.89 16.27
C ALA A 308 -20.00 2.23 16.47
N MET A 309 -19.43 2.83 15.42
CA MET A 309 -18.71 4.10 15.55
C MET A 309 -19.61 5.29 15.91
N ASN A 310 -20.93 5.14 15.72
CA ASN A 310 -21.94 6.15 16.07
C ASN A 310 -22.65 5.83 17.40
N SER A 311 -22.16 4.86 18.19
CA SER A 311 -22.63 4.59 19.54
C SER A 311 -21.71 5.19 20.60
N ASP A 312 -22.13 5.16 21.87
CA ASP A 312 -21.35 5.63 23.02
C ASP A 312 -20.45 4.52 23.62
N GLY A 313 -20.48 3.31 23.05
CA GLY A 313 -19.67 2.17 23.46
C GLY A 313 -20.05 1.55 24.82
N LYS A 314 -21.20 1.93 25.39
CA LYS A 314 -21.66 1.49 26.72
C LYS A 314 -22.90 0.61 26.65
#